data_AF-A0A5M5C8E1-F1
#
_entry.id   AF-A0A5M5C8E1-F1
#
_cell.length_a   1.000
_cell.length_b   1.000
_cell.length_c   1.000
_cell.angle_alpha   90.00
_cell.angle_beta   90.00
_cell.angle_gamma   90.00
#
_symmetry.space_group_name_H-M   'P 1'
#
loop_
_entity.id
_entity.type
_entity.pdbx_description
1 polymer ?
#
loop_
_entity_poly.entity_id
_entity_poly.type
_entity_poly.pdbx_seq_one_letter_code
_entity_poly.pdbx_strand_id
1 'polypeptide(L)'
;RLRKDLYHGNHFEPFQGLLSDEGPYAIGDQVKTMSSATDICLYGSAWVGMLASIVDTTNVECILQLDCNATDFYSTRKHPTYLLFNPYFEAKEVTLNQHFTEPTDLYDLVSKKYIKKNCTGETSIILNPDNAVTIVCIPASAKKTKKHGKLIVDGEIVDYRL
;
A
#
# COMPACT_ATOMS: atom_id res chain seq x y z
N ARG A 1 -14.73 -12.65 -32.68
CA ARG A 1 -15.63 -13.13 -31.60
C ARG A 1 -14.96 -14.30 -30.89
N LEU A 2 -14.29 -14.09 -29.75
CA LEU A 2 -13.75 -15.11 -28.83
C LEU A 2 -13.51 -14.37 -27.48
N ARG A 3 -14.28 -14.64 -26.40
CA ARG A 3 -14.16 -15.67 -25.32
C ARG A 3 -12.82 -15.59 -24.58
N LYS A 4 -12.70 -15.22 -23.28
CA LYS A 4 -13.32 -15.66 -21.99
C LYS A 4 -12.79 -17.02 -21.49
N ASP A 5 -11.65 -17.07 -20.79
CA ASP A 5 -11.56 -17.56 -19.38
C ASP A 5 -10.15 -17.54 -18.71
N LEU A 6 -10.15 -16.95 -17.51
CA LEU A 6 -9.12 -16.30 -16.68
C LEU A 6 -8.02 -17.06 -15.93
N TYR A 7 -8.27 -18.34 -15.73
CA TYR A 7 -8.56 -18.70 -14.32
C TYR A 7 -7.40 -19.06 -13.39
N HIS A 8 -6.12 -19.08 -13.77
CA HIS A 8 -5.09 -19.58 -12.83
C HIS A 8 -3.71 -18.89 -12.92
N GLY A 9 -3.50 -17.91 -12.04
CA GLY A 9 -2.26 -17.72 -11.27
C GLY A 9 -1.03 -17.11 -11.97
N ASN A 10 -0.58 -15.97 -11.44
CA ASN A 10 0.57 -15.18 -11.89
C ASN A 10 1.91 -15.94 -11.91
N HIS A 11 2.56 -15.97 -13.07
CA HIS A 11 3.99 -16.23 -13.21
C HIS A 11 4.61 -15.21 -14.18
N PHE A 12 5.39 -14.28 -13.62
CA PHE A 12 6.08 -13.20 -14.35
C PHE A 12 7.45 -13.68 -14.84
N GLU A 13 7.57 -13.88 -16.16
CA GLU A 13 8.84 -14.05 -16.89
C GLU A 13 8.95 -13.30 -18.26
N PRO A 14 7.89 -12.89 -18.99
CA PRO A 14 8.07 -12.44 -20.39
C PRO A 14 7.77 -10.95 -20.61
N PHE A 15 8.79 -10.10 -20.66
CA PHE A 15 8.71 -8.80 -21.38
C PHE A 15 9.08 -8.97 -22.87
N GLN A 16 8.72 -10.10 -23.47
CA GLN A 16 8.76 -10.31 -24.92
C GLN A 16 7.35 -10.60 -25.45
N GLY A 17 6.79 -9.63 -26.16
CA GLY A 17 5.98 -9.89 -27.36
C GLY A 17 4.55 -10.42 -27.22
N LEU A 18 3.94 -10.51 -26.03
CA LEU A 18 2.52 -10.90 -25.95
C LEU A 18 1.64 -9.75 -25.43
N LEU A 19 0.75 -9.27 -26.30
CA LEU A 19 -0.53 -8.74 -25.87
C LEU A 19 -1.18 -9.83 -25.00
N SER A 20 -1.31 -9.56 -23.71
CA SER A 20 -2.06 -10.44 -22.82
C SER A 20 -3.55 -10.30 -23.15
N ASP A 21 -4.22 -11.41 -23.41
CA ASP A 21 -5.68 -11.44 -23.54
C ASP A 21 -6.38 -11.29 -22.16
N GLU A 22 -5.57 -11.20 -21.11
CA GLU A 22 -5.93 -11.61 -19.78
C GLU A 22 -5.31 -10.64 -18.74
N GLY A 23 -6.17 -9.87 -18.06
CA GLY A 23 -5.86 -8.88 -17.02
C GLY A 23 -5.84 -7.43 -17.54
N PRO A 24 -5.85 -6.42 -16.66
CA PRO A 24 -5.59 -5.05 -17.10
C PRO A 24 -4.16 -4.99 -17.67
N TYR A 25 -4.04 -4.92 -18.99
CA TYR A 25 -2.77 -4.76 -19.69
C TYR A 25 -2.65 -3.31 -20.16
N ALA A 26 -1.43 -2.79 -20.16
CA ALA A 26 -1.14 -1.45 -20.64
C ALA A 26 -0.06 -1.53 -21.72
N ILE A 27 -0.31 -0.90 -22.86
CA ILE A 27 0.52 -0.97 -24.08
C ILE A 27 1.09 0.41 -24.42
N GLY A 28 2.23 0.43 -25.11
CA GLY A 28 2.80 1.65 -25.64
C GLY A 28 2.14 2.11 -26.93
N ASP A 29 2.05 3.43 -27.11
CA ASP A 29 1.55 4.04 -28.36
C ASP A 29 2.34 3.57 -29.59
N GLN A 30 3.65 3.37 -29.41
CA GLN A 30 4.57 2.91 -30.45
C GLN A 30 4.33 1.46 -30.90
N VAL A 31 3.58 0.64 -30.13
CA VAL A 31 3.18 -0.70 -30.58
C VAL A 31 1.97 -0.65 -31.49
N LYS A 32 1.04 0.30 -31.27
CA LYS A 32 -0.09 0.53 -32.19
C LYS A 32 0.37 0.95 -33.59
N THR A 33 1.53 1.61 -33.69
CA THR A 33 2.13 2.06 -34.95
C THR A 33 3.23 1.13 -35.48
N MET A 34 3.46 -0.03 -34.85
CA MET A 34 4.54 -1.00 -35.19
C MET A 34 5.97 -0.40 -35.23
N SER A 35 6.20 0.73 -34.56
CA SER A 35 7.48 1.44 -34.53
C SER A 35 8.36 1.02 -33.35
N SER A 36 7.86 0.16 -32.45
CA SER A 36 8.60 -0.42 -31.33
C SER A 36 8.44 -1.94 -31.29
N ALA A 37 9.53 -2.64 -30.95
CA ALA A 37 9.54 -4.09 -30.73
C ALA A 37 9.07 -4.51 -29.32
N THR A 38 8.77 -3.54 -28.44
CA THR A 38 8.34 -3.79 -27.05
C THR A 38 7.10 -2.98 -26.68
N ASP A 39 6.21 -3.57 -25.88
CA ASP A 39 5.01 -2.93 -25.30
C ASP A 39 5.27 -2.07 -24.05
N ILE A 40 6.55 -1.94 -23.66
CA ILE A 40 6.96 -1.11 -22.55
C ILE A 40 6.79 0.36 -22.94
N CYS A 41 5.75 0.99 -22.38
CA CYS A 41 5.52 2.42 -22.51
C CYS A 41 6.16 3.14 -21.33
N LEU A 42 7.30 3.81 -21.58
CA LEU A 42 7.99 4.64 -20.57
C LEU A 42 7.09 5.70 -19.94
N TYR A 43 6.11 6.22 -20.69
CA TYR A 43 5.14 7.22 -20.22
C TYR A 43 3.78 6.61 -19.84
N GLY A 44 3.70 5.28 -19.71
CA GLY A 44 2.44 4.58 -19.44
C GLY A 44 2.67 3.31 -18.61
N SER A 45 2.48 2.16 -19.23
CA SER A 45 2.48 0.83 -18.61
C SER A 45 3.68 0.51 -17.73
N ALA A 46 4.85 1.12 -17.99
CA ALA A 46 6.07 0.88 -17.22
C ALA A 46 5.90 1.13 -15.70
N TRP A 47 4.98 2.01 -15.31
CA TRP A 47 4.75 2.37 -13.90
C TRP A 47 3.60 1.61 -13.25
N VAL A 48 2.79 0.88 -14.03
CA VAL A 48 1.57 0.23 -13.53
C VAL A 48 1.88 -0.85 -12.50
N GLY A 49 2.95 -1.62 -12.70
CA GLY A 49 3.38 -2.63 -11.71
C GLY A 49 3.81 -2.00 -10.38
N MET A 50 4.51 -0.86 -10.44
CA MET A 50 4.86 -0.09 -9.24
C MET A 50 3.60 0.40 -8.52
N LEU A 51 2.67 1.03 -9.24
CA LEU A 51 1.41 1.50 -8.66
C LEU A 51 0.57 0.36 -8.07
N ALA A 52 0.51 -0.79 -8.74
CA ALA A 52 -0.19 -1.99 -8.25
C ALA A 52 0.44 -2.56 -6.98
N SER A 53 1.74 -2.35 -6.76
CA SER A 53 2.41 -2.75 -5.52
C SER A 53 2.13 -1.79 -4.35
N ILE A 54 1.85 -0.52 -4.64
CA ILE A 54 1.61 0.52 -3.62
C ILE A 54 0.13 0.60 -3.25
N VAL A 55 -0.76 0.56 -4.23
CA VAL A 55 -2.17 0.97 -4.08
C VAL A 55 -3.06 -0.24 -3.82
N ASP A 56 -3.84 -0.17 -2.74
CA ASP A 56 -4.93 -1.10 -2.46
C ASP A 56 -6.24 -0.35 -2.16
N THR A 57 -7.39 -0.98 -2.45
CA THR A 57 -8.73 -0.41 -2.24
C THR A 57 -9.26 -0.75 -0.87
N THR A 58 -9.96 0.15 -0.21
CA THR A 58 -10.63 -0.16 1.07
C THR A 58 -12.12 -0.50 0.88
N ASN A 59 -12.82 -0.80 1.98
CA ASN A 59 -14.28 -0.95 1.99
C ASN A 59 -15.04 0.36 1.68
N VAL A 60 -14.35 1.52 1.68
CA VAL A 60 -14.93 2.81 1.34
C VAL A 60 -14.37 3.26 0.00
N GLU A 61 -15.25 3.44 -0.98
CA GLU A 61 -14.87 3.93 -2.30
C GLU A 61 -14.08 5.25 -2.18
N CYS A 62 -13.14 5.49 -3.11
CA CYS A 62 -12.27 6.67 -3.11
C CYS A 62 -11.34 6.83 -1.89
N ILE A 63 -11.34 5.92 -0.92
CA ILE A 63 -10.30 5.82 0.11
C ILE A 63 -9.41 4.63 -0.22
N LEU A 64 -8.15 4.94 -0.50
CA LEU A 64 -7.11 3.96 -0.83
C LEU A 64 -6.19 3.75 0.37
N GLN A 65 -5.63 2.55 0.46
CA GLN A 65 -4.56 2.22 1.37
C GLN A 65 -3.26 2.10 0.59
N LEU A 66 -2.31 2.98 0.87
CA LEU A 66 -1.03 3.04 0.17
C LEU A 66 0.08 2.42 1.01
N ASP A 67 0.72 1.36 0.54
CA ASP A 67 1.88 0.75 1.18
C ASP A 67 3.10 1.67 1.00
N CYS A 68 3.55 2.25 2.12
CA CYS A 68 4.69 3.16 2.15
C CYS A 68 6.05 2.45 2.05
N ASN A 69 6.09 1.13 2.26
CA ASN A 69 7.31 0.33 2.20
C ASN A 69 7.51 -0.29 0.80
N ALA A 70 6.47 -0.41 -0.03
CA ALA A 70 6.50 -1.11 -1.32
C ALA A 70 7.60 -0.61 -2.29
N THR A 71 7.98 0.67 -2.21
CA THR A 71 9.05 1.27 -3.04
C THR A 71 10.22 1.81 -2.23
N ASP A 72 10.29 1.50 -0.94
CA ASP A 72 11.35 1.95 -0.06
C ASP A 72 12.57 1.00 -0.14
N PHE A 73 13.17 0.89 -1.34
CA PHE A 73 14.16 -0.12 -1.71
C PHE A 73 15.44 -0.16 -0.84
N TYR A 74 15.74 0.93 -0.14
CA TYR A 74 16.96 1.08 0.67
C TYR A 74 16.68 1.14 2.17
N SER A 75 15.44 0.90 2.58
CA SER A 75 15.01 1.05 3.95
C SER A 75 15.04 -0.24 4.72
N THR A 76 15.36 -0.11 6.01
CA THR A 76 15.31 -1.21 6.98
C THR A 76 13.97 -1.24 7.74
N ARG A 77 12.92 -0.58 7.22
CA ARG A 77 11.61 -0.54 7.89
C ARG A 77 11.06 -1.96 8.09
N LYS A 78 11.03 -2.38 9.36
CA LYS A 78 10.53 -3.70 9.77
C LYS A 78 9.02 -3.74 9.96
N HIS A 79 8.39 -2.58 10.11
CA HIS A 79 6.97 -2.47 10.43
C HIS A 79 6.18 -2.07 9.19
N PRO A 80 5.09 -2.80 8.86
CA PRO A 80 4.17 -2.39 7.82
C PRO A 80 3.69 -0.95 8.07
N THR A 81 3.72 -0.12 7.02
CA THR A 81 3.36 1.30 7.11
C THR A 81 2.42 1.66 5.97
N TYR A 82 1.27 2.23 6.32
CA TYR A 82 0.20 2.52 5.35
C TYR A 82 -0.24 3.98 5.45
N LEU A 83 -0.46 4.61 4.30
CA LEU A 83 -1.05 5.93 4.19
C LEU A 83 -2.50 5.81 3.72
N LEU A 84 -3.41 6.47 4.42
CA LEU A 84 -4.81 6.60 4.03
C LEU A 84 -5.21 8.07 4.08
N PHE A 85 -6.07 8.50 3.16
CA PHE A 85 -6.66 9.84 3.13
C PHE A 85 -8.17 9.73 2.96
N ASN A 86 -8.91 10.46 3.80
CA ASN A 86 -10.35 10.61 3.66
C ASN A 86 -10.68 11.92 2.91
N PRO A 87 -11.08 11.86 1.63
CA PRO A 87 -11.45 13.04 0.85
C PRO A 87 -12.88 13.55 1.16
N TYR A 88 -13.67 12.82 1.96
CA TYR A 88 -15.03 13.19 2.26
C TYR A 88 -15.10 14.28 3.33
N PHE A 89 -16.19 15.04 3.33
CA PHE A 89 -16.50 16.03 4.36
C PHE A 89 -17.12 15.42 5.64
N GLU A 90 -17.19 14.09 5.71
CA GLU A 90 -17.69 13.34 6.86
C GLU A 90 -16.68 12.27 7.29
N ALA A 91 -16.75 11.87 8.55
CA ALA A 91 -15.91 10.80 9.06
C ALA A 91 -16.32 9.46 8.42
N LYS A 92 -15.33 8.64 8.07
CA LYS A 92 -15.53 7.31 7.46
C LYS A 92 -14.89 6.24 8.32
N GLU A 93 -15.61 5.13 8.50
CA GLU A 93 -15.05 3.92 9.09
C GLU A 93 -14.44 3.06 7.98
N VAL A 94 -13.12 2.88 8.06
CA VAL A 94 -12.31 2.21 7.05
C VAL A 94 -11.68 0.97 7.67
N THR A 95 -11.89 -0.18 7.05
CA THR A 95 -11.24 -1.44 7.39
C THR A 95 -9.88 -1.47 6.71
N LEU A 96 -8.83 -1.70 7.50
CA LEU A 96 -7.48 -1.87 6.97
C LEU A 96 -7.40 -3.23 6.27
N ASN A 97 -6.73 -3.29 5.11
CA ASN A 97 -6.52 -4.55 4.38
C ASN A 97 -5.40 -5.40 5.00
N GLN A 98 -5.37 -5.47 6.33
CA GLN A 98 -4.42 -6.25 7.10
C GLN A 98 -5.20 -7.16 8.03
N HIS A 99 -4.86 -8.44 7.99
CA HIS A 99 -5.35 -9.41 8.94
C HIS A 99 -4.27 -9.67 9.99
N PHE A 100 -4.38 -9.01 11.14
CA PHE A 100 -3.36 -9.12 12.19
C PHE A 100 -3.46 -10.48 12.89
N THR A 101 -2.46 -11.35 12.73
CA THR A 101 -2.41 -12.63 13.44
C THR A 101 -1.96 -12.48 14.90
N GLU A 102 -1.19 -11.43 15.19
CA GLU A 102 -0.69 -11.09 16.53
C GLU A 102 -1.22 -9.72 16.98
N PRO A 103 -1.39 -9.48 18.30
CA PRO A 103 -1.82 -8.19 18.82
C PRO A 103 -0.92 -7.06 18.31
N THR A 104 -1.54 -6.09 17.62
CA THR A 104 -0.84 -5.00 16.93
C THR A 104 -1.38 -3.64 17.36
N ASP A 105 -0.49 -2.69 17.65
CA ASP A 105 -0.79 -1.29 17.89
C ASP A 105 -0.69 -0.50 16.58
N LEU A 106 -1.68 0.35 16.32
CA LEU A 106 -1.73 1.24 15.16
C LEU A 106 -1.27 2.64 15.58
N TYR A 107 -0.08 3.04 15.17
CA TYR A 107 0.52 4.34 15.50
C TYR A 107 0.51 5.27 14.29
N ASP A 108 -0.11 6.43 14.42
CA ASP A 108 -0.12 7.44 13.36
C ASP A 108 1.07 8.40 13.50
N LEU A 109 1.89 8.45 12.45
CA LEU A 109 3.05 9.35 12.36
C LEU A 109 2.65 10.82 12.21
N VAL A 110 1.46 11.12 11.70
CA VAL A 110 1.01 12.51 11.48
C VAL A 110 0.59 13.14 12.80
N SER A 111 -0.37 12.52 13.50
CA SER A 111 -0.86 13.01 14.79
C SER A 111 0.02 12.60 15.98
N LYS A 112 0.98 11.69 15.76
CA LYS A 112 1.89 11.11 16.77
C LYS A 112 1.17 10.34 17.87
N LYS A 113 0.01 9.77 17.55
CA LYS A 113 -0.88 9.09 18.51
C LYS A 113 -1.11 7.64 18.10
N TYR A 114 -1.38 6.80 19.10
CA TYR A 114 -1.93 5.48 18.85
C TYR A 114 -3.41 5.62 18.53
N ILE A 115 -3.82 5.27 17.32
CA ILE A 115 -5.23 5.27 16.89
C ILE A 115 -5.96 4.10 17.56
N LYS A 116 -5.31 2.95 17.62
CA LYS A 116 -5.87 1.71 18.19
C LYS A 116 -4.73 0.86 18.76
N LYS A 117 -5.02 0.04 19.76
CA LYS A 117 -4.04 -0.81 20.44
C LYS A 117 -4.52 -2.25 20.56
N ASN A 118 -3.60 -3.21 20.60
CA ASN A 118 -3.88 -4.64 20.72
C ASN A 118 -4.95 -5.15 19.73
N CYS A 119 -4.86 -4.72 18.47
CA CYS A 119 -5.75 -5.14 17.40
C CYS A 119 -5.37 -6.56 16.93
N THR A 120 -6.37 -7.39 16.63
CA THR A 120 -6.22 -8.74 16.11
C THR A 120 -7.31 -9.01 15.08
N GLY A 121 -7.01 -9.79 14.05
CA GLY A 121 -7.91 -10.07 12.94
C GLY A 121 -8.19 -8.84 12.09
N GLU A 122 -9.39 -8.75 11.54
CA GLU A 122 -9.89 -7.60 10.80
C GLU A 122 -10.00 -6.38 11.71
N THR A 123 -9.53 -5.22 11.24
CA THR A 123 -9.46 -4.01 12.06
C THR A 123 -9.90 -2.78 11.29
N SER A 124 -10.92 -2.10 11.80
CA SER A 124 -11.37 -0.80 11.30
C SER A 124 -10.89 0.37 12.16
N ILE A 125 -10.73 1.52 11.50
CA ILE A 125 -10.37 2.81 12.06
C ILE A 125 -11.35 3.89 11.58
N ILE A 126 -11.49 4.96 12.36
CA ILE A 126 -12.23 6.16 11.93
C ILE A 126 -11.25 7.15 11.34
N LEU A 127 -11.47 7.53 10.08
CA LEU A 127 -10.80 8.67 9.44
C LEU A 127 -11.71 9.89 9.51
N ASN A 128 -11.22 10.98 10.09
CA ASN A 128 -11.94 12.25 10.14
C ASN A 128 -12.09 12.86 8.73
N PRO A 129 -13.00 13.83 8.54
CA PRO A 129 -13.10 14.57 7.29
C PRO A 129 -11.78 15.23 6.89
N ASP A 130 -11.47 15.25 5.59
CA ASP A 130 -10.28 15.92 5.02
C ASP A 130 -8.99 15.63 5.81
N ASN A 131 -8.76 14.34 6.10
CA ASN A 131 -7.69 13.91 6.99
C ASN A 131 -6.88 12.77 6.40
N ALA A 132 -5.55 12.90 6.50
CA ALA A 132 -4.60 11.84 6.19
C ALA A 132 -4.00 11.27 7.47
N VAL A 133 -3.79 9.95 7.48
CA VAL A 133 -3.07 9.23 8.53
C VAL A 133 -1.96 8.39 7.91
N THR A 134 -0.83 8.27 8.60
CA THR A 134 0.24 7.35 8.22
C THR A 134 0.47 6.37 9.35
N ILE A 135 -0.08 5.17 9.20
CA ILE A 135 -0.18 4.17 10.24
C ILE A 135 1.02 3.23 10.16
N VAL A 136 1.77 3.14 11.26
CA VAL A 136 2.77 2.11 11.48
C VAL A 136 2.15 1.01 12.34
N CYS A 137 2.17 -0.21 11.83
CA CYS A 137 1.69 -1.40 12.51
C CYS A 137 2.80 -1.98 13.41
N ILE A 138 2.69 -1.72 14.72
CA ILE A 138 3.71 -2.08 15.71
C ILE A 138 3.22 -3.27 16.54
N PRO A 139 3.94 -4.40 16.63
CA PRO A 139 3.56 -5.48 17.54
C PRO A 139 3.35 -4.96 18.97
N ALA A 140 2.26 -5.35 19.61
CA ALA A 140 1.92 -4.85 20.94
C ALA A 140 3.00 -5.23 21.98
N SER A 141 3.62 -6.41 21.80
CA SER A 141 4.73 -6.94 22.60
C SER A 141 6.06 -6.21 22.39
N ALA A 142 6.21 -5.41 21.31
CA ALA A 142 7.46 -4.75 20.98
C ALA A 142 7.87 -3.72 22.04
N LYS A 143 9.18 -3.64 22.31
CA LYS A 143 9.74 -2.69 23.27
C LYS A 143 9.77 -1.29 22.67
N LYS A 144 8.87 -0.42 23.14
CA LYS A 144 8.77 0.99 22.74
C LYS A 144 9.59 1.89 23.67
N THR A 145 10.50 2.67 23.11
CA THR A 145 11.33 3.64 23.85
C THR A 145 11.24 5.01 23.18
N LYS A 146 10.99 6.06 23.97
CA LYS A 146 11.11 7.45 23.50
C LYS A 146 12.47 8.00 23.91
N LYS A 147 13.32 8.36 22.95
CA LYS A 147 14.67 8.88 23.23
C LYS A 147 15.05 9.96 22.22
N HIS A 148 15.55 11.11 22.71
CA HIS A 148 15.98 12.24 21.87
C HIS A 148 14.95 12.69 20.83
N GLY A 149 13.66 12.76 21.21
CA GLY A 149 12.59 13.14 20.28
C GLY A 149 12.28 12.09 19.22
N LYS A 150 12.67 10.83 19.42
CA LYS A 150 12.38 9.71 18.50
C LYS A 150 11.61 8.61 19.18
N LEU A 151 10.73 7.95 18.44
CA LEU A 151 10.12 6.69 18.84
C LEU A 151 10.96 5.54 18.30
N ILE A 152 11.45 4.70 19.20
CA ILE A 152 12.26 3.53 18.89
C ILE A 152 11.47 2.28 19.28
N VAL A 153 11.35 1.33 18.37
CA VAL A 153 10.65 0.05 18.56
C VAL A 153 11.62 -1.08 18.24
N ASP A 154 11.91 -1.94 19.22
CA ASP A 154 12.87 -3.05 19.09
C ASP A 154 14.23 -2.67 18.48
N GLY A 155 14.68 -1.45 18.78
CA GLY A 155 15.95 -0.90 18.31
C GLY A 155 15.87 -0.09 17.00
N GLU A 156 14.75 -0.15 16.27
CA GLU A 156 14.52 0.61 15.04
C GLU A 156 13.82 1.93 15.32
N ILE A 157 14.21 3.01 14.62
CA ILE A 157 13.51 4.28 14.70
C ILE A 157 12.24 4.22 13.85
N VAL A 158 11.08 4.34 14.49
CA VAL A 158 9.77 4.38 13.83
C VAL A 158 9.34 5.82 13.55
N ASP A 159 9.59 6.72 14.50
CA ASP A 159 9.30 8.15 14.35
C ASP A 159 10.57 8.95 14.66
N TYR A 160 10.95 9.83 13.73
CA TYR A 160 12.12 10.68 13.84
C TYR A 160 11.84 12.01 14.55
N ARG A 161 10.56 12.35 14.77
CA ARG A 161 10.12 13.64 15.32
C ARG A 161 8.88 13.49 16.21
N LEU A 162 9.08 13.12 17.47
CA LEU A 162 8.06 13.16 18.54
C LEU A 162 7.71 14.58 18.99
#